data_AF-A0A7V4IWK5-F1
#
_entry.id   AF-A0A7V4IWK5-F1
#
_cell.length_a   1.000
_cell.length_b   1.000
_cell.length_c   1.000
_cell.angle_alpha   90.00
_cell.angle_beta   90.00
_cell.angle_gamma   90.00
#
_symmetry.space_group_name_H-M   'P 1'
#
loop_
_entity.id
_entity.type
_entity.pdbx_description
1 polymer ?
#
loop_
_entity_poly.entity_id
_entity_poly.type
_entity_poly.pdbx_seq_one_letter_code
_entity_poly.pdbx_strand_id
1 'polypeptide(L)'
;MNPLQTELVVVGAGPGGYAAAFYAADLGKKVILVEREPRLGGVCLNRGCIPSKALLHAAHTVSAARESEKRGITFGPPTIDVAKLRAWKESILDRLGGGVAHLAKMRGVQVIRGRDEQLLATLSEPSWEQTFTWKP
;
A
#
# COMPACT_ATOMS: atom_id res chain seq x y z
N MET A 1 6.38 -10.05 -27.54
CA MET A 1 6.99 -9.66 -26.26
C MET A 1 7.77 -10.85 -25.74
N ASN A 2 8.99 -10.67 -25.23
CA ASN A 2 9.73 -11.78 -24.63
C ASN A 2 9.05 -12.19 -23.31
N PRO A 3 8.94 -13.49 -23.02
CA PRO A 3 8.33 -13.95 -21.79
C PRO A 3 9.14 -13.47 -20.58
N LEU A 4 8.44 -13.01 -19.54
CA LEU A 4 9.07 -12.64 -18.28
C LEU A 4 9.32 -13.90 -17.43
N GLN A 5 10.57 -14.11 -17.00
CA GLN A 5 10.96 -15.23 -16.16
C GLN A 5 11.19 -14.77 -14.71
N THR A 6 10.48 -15.37 -13.77
CA THR A 6 10.56 -15.06 -12.33
C THR A 6 10.39 -16.32 -11.50
N GLU A 7 10.83 -16.32 -10.24
CA GLU A 7 10.60 -17.43 -9.30
C GLU A 7 9.29 -17.26 -8.54
N LEU A 8 8.87 -16.01 -8.31
CA LEU A 8 7.63 -15.68 -7.63
C LEU A 8 6.91 -14.53 -8.35
N VAL A 9 5.59 -14.68 -8.50
CA VAL A 9 4.69 -13.60 -8.87
C VAL A 9 3.78 -13.33 -7.68
N VAL A 10 3.70 -12.07 -7.26
CA VAL A 10 2.75 -11.62 -6.23
C VAL A 10 1.74 -10.70 -6.88
N VAL A 11 0.45 -11.00 -6.70
CA VAL A 11 -0.65 -10.21 -7.24
C VAL A 11 -1.26 -9.35 -6.13
N GLY A 12 -1.21 -8.03 -6.33
CA GLY A 12 -1.63 -6.99 -5.40
C GLY A 12 -0.49 -6.51 -4.51
N ALA A 13 -0.29 -5.19 -4.44
CA ALA A 13 0.71 -4.53 -3.59
C ALA A 13 0.11 -3.96 -2.30
N GLY A 14 -0.87 -4.66 -1.72
CA GLY A 14 -1.32 -4.39 -0.35
C GLY A 14 -0.33 -4.87 0.71
N PRO A 15 -0.62 -4.66 2.01
CA PRO A 15 0.26 -5.06 3.11
C PRO A 15 0.78 -6.50 3.04
N GLY A 16 -0.10 -7.45 2.75
CA GLY A 16 0.31 -8.86 2.57
C GLY A 16 1.18 -9.06 1.33
N GLY A 17 0.82 -8.42 0.21
CA GLY A 17 1.51 -8.63 -1.06
C GLY A 17 2.90 -8.02 -1.11
N TYR A 18 3.06 -6.73 -0.79
CA TYR A 18 4.40 -6.14 -0.78
C TYR A 18 5.29 -6.77 0.31
N ALA A 19 4.73 -7.18 1.45
CA ALA A 19 5.52 -7.84 2.50
C ALA A 19 6.02 -9.22 2.04
N ALA A 20 5.16 -10.03 1.42
CA ALA A 20 5.56 -11.31 0.85
C ALA A 20 6.60 -11.15 -0.27
N ALA A 21 6.39 -10.17 -1.16
CA ALA A 21 7.33 -9.88 -2.24
C ALA A 21 8.70 -9.44 -1.70
N PHE A 22 8.72 -8.57 -0.69
CA PHE A 22 9.95 -8.09 -0.08
C PHE A 22 10.68 -9.18 0.66
N TYR A 23 9.96 -10.01 1.42
CA TYR A 23 10.54 -11.14 2.12
C TYR A 23 11.17 -12.15 1.15
N ALA A 24 10.49 -12.49 0.06
CA ALA A 24 11.04 -13.38 -0.96
C ALA A 24 12.29 -12.77 -1.65
N ALA A 25 12.28 -11.47 -1.92
CA ALA A 25 13.44 -10.78 -2.47
C ALA A 25 14.62 -10.73 -1.49
N ASP A 26 14.36 -10.54 -0.19
CA ASP A 26 15.38 -10.60 0.87
C ASP A 26 16.02 -12.01 0.96
N LEU A 27 15.30 -13.06 0.57
CA LEU A 27 15.82 -14.43 0.41
C LEU A 27 16.53 -14.68 -0.94
N GLY A 28 16.73 -13.64 -1.75
CA GLY A 28 17.44 -13.71 -3.04
C GLY A 28 16.61 -14.22 -4.21
N LYS A 29 15.27 -14.31 -4.07
CA LYS A 29 14.38 -14.75 -5.15
C LYS A 29 14.13 -13.65 -6.17
N LYS A 30 13.99 -14.03 -7.44
CA LYS A 30 13.45 -13.14 -8.48
C LYS A 30 11.94 -13.01 -8.27
N VAL A 31 11.48 -11.77 -8.03
CA VAL A 31 10.07 -11.48 -7.71
C VAL A 31 9.51 -10.44 -8.67
N ILE A 32 8.34 -10.74 -9.22
CA ILE A 32 7.48 -9.78 -9.91
C ILE A 32 6.28 -9.47 -9.01
N LEU A 33 6.04 -8.19 -8.75
CA LEU A 33 4.87 -7.70 -8.02
C LEU A 33 3.93 -7.00 -9.00
N VAL A 34 2.69 -7.46 -9.10
CA VAL A 34 1.68 -6.88 -9.99
C VAL A 34 0.68 -6.06 -9.20
N GLU A 35 0.46 -4.82 -9.60
CA GLU A 35 -0.51 -3.93 -8.98
C GLU A 35 -1.25 -3.13 -10.04
N ARG A 36 -2.57 -2.99 -9.91
CA ARG A 36 -3.38 -2.22 -10.87
C ARG A 36 -3.31 -0.72 -10.58
N GLU A 37 -3.20 -0.37 -9.31
CA GLU A 37 -3.15 1.01 -8.83
C GLU A 37 -1.78 1.65 -9.09
N PRO A 38 -1.72 2.96 -9.34
CA PRO A 38 -0.44 3.65 -9.52
C PRO A 38 0.39 3.75 -8.22
N ARG A 39 -0.28 3.77 -7.06
CA ARG A 39 0.35 3.93 -5.74
C ARG A 39 0.36 2.58 -5.00
N LEU A 40 1.53 2.10 -4.61
CA LEU A 40 1.67 0.86 -3.82
C LEU A 40 1.15 1.04 -2.39
N GLY A 41 0.92 -0.07 -1.69
CA GLY A 41 0.40 -0.11 -0.31
C GLY A 41 -1.06 -0.53 -0.19
N GLY A 42 -1.75 -0.74 -1.31
CA GLY A 42 -3.11 -1.26 -1.40
C GLY A 42 -4.13 -0.46 -0.59
N VAL A 43 -5.20 -1.15 -0.16
CA VAL A 43 -6.32 -0.51 0.56
C VAL A 43 -5.87 0.13 1.86
N CYS A 44 -5.10 -0.61 2.67
CA CYS A 44 -4.68 -0.16 4.01
C CYS A 44 -3.98 1.21 3.97
N LEU A 45 -3.03 1.38 3.05
CA LEU A 45 -2.27 2.63 2.91
C LEU A 45 -3.11 3.69 2.20
N ASN A 46 -3.74 3.36 1.07
CA ASN A 46 -4.27 4.39 0.18
C ASN A 46 -5.68 4.89 0.55
N ARG A 47 -6.51 4.03 1.14
CA ARG A 47 -7.95 4.29 1.32
C ARG A 47 -8.55 3.53 2.52
N GLY A 48 -7.73 3.21 3.51
CA GLY A 48 -8.12 2.38 4.65
C GLY A 48 -7.53 2.93 5.94
N CYS A 49 -6.76 2.10 6.63
CA CYS A 49 -6.23 2.41 7.96
C CYS A 49 -5.48 3.75 8.01
N ILE A 50 -4.52 3.98 7.12
CA ILE A 50 -3.67 5.18 7.20
C ILE A 50 -4.47 6.48 7.10
N PRO A 51 -5.30 6.72 6.05
CA PRO A 51 -6.08 7.95 5.97
C PRO A 51 -7.08 8.08 7.12
N SER A 52 -7.71 6.98 7.55
CA SER A 52 -8.64 7.01 8.69
C SER A 52 -7.94 7.40 9.99
N LYS A 53 -6.74 6.88 10.27
CA LYS A 53 -5.98 7.21 11.49
C LYS A 53 -5.41 8.63 11.43
N ALA A 54 -5.01 9.13 10.26
CA ALA A 54 -4.61 10.53 10.10
C ALA A 54 -5.75 11.50 10.44
N LEU A 55 -6.96 11.24 9.92
CA LEU A 55 -8.13 12.08 10.20
C LEU A 55 -8.61 11.94 11.65
N LEU A 56 -8.57 10.75 12.23
CA LEU A 56 -8.86 10.55 13.66
C LEU A 56 -7.89 11.31 14.56
N HIS A 57 -6.61 11.39 14.19
CA HIS A 57 -5.63 12.19 14.95
C HIS A 57 -5.94 13.70 14.89
N ALA A 58 -6.33 14.21 13.71
CA ALA A 58 -6.77 15.61 13.58
C ALA A 58 -8.04 15.89 14.42
N ALA A 59 -9.01 14.98 14.40
CA ALA A 59 -10.22 15.08 15.22
C ALA A 59 -9.89 15.03 16.72
N HIS A 60 -9.00 14.13 17.13
CA HIS A 60 -8.55 14.02 18.52
C HIS A 60 -7.87 15.30 19.01
N THR A 61 -7.14 16.00 18.14
CA THR A 61 -6.53 17.31 18.48
C THR A 61 -7.60 18.34 18.83
N VAL A 62 -8.69 18.38 18.07
CA VAL A 62 -9.84 19.26 18.37
C VAL A 62 -10.51 18.88 19.69
N SER A 63 -10.73 17.58 19.93
CA SER A 63 -11.31 17.12 21.20
C SER A 63 -10.41 17.45 22.40
N ALA A 64 -9.11 17.19 22.29
CA ALA A 64 -8.14 17.48 23.35
C ALA A 64 -8.05 18.98 23.69
N ALA A 65 -8.18 19.86 22.69
CA ALA A 65 -8.25 21.31 22.89
C ALA A 65 -9.55 21.75 23.58
N ARG A 66 -10.67 21.04 23.38
CA ARG A 66 -11.91 21.31 24.13
C ARG A 66 -11.77 20.83 25.58
N GLU A 67 -11.19 19.66 25.79
CA GLU A 67 -11.04 19.06 27.11
C GLU A 67 -9.97 19.76 27.98
N SER A 68 -9.14 20.65 27.41
CA SER A 68 -8.15 21.41 28.17
C SER A 68 -8.76 22.46 29.09
N GLU A 69 -10.03 22.81 28.91
CA GLU A 69 -10.74 23.75 29.78
C GLU A 69 -10.74 23.28 31.25
N LYS A 70 -10.87 21.97 31.49
CA LYS A 70 -10.78 21.36 32.82
C LYS A 70 -9.41 21.55 33.50
N ARG A 71 -8.39 21.89 32.70
CA ARG A 71 -7.02 22.19 33.15
C ARG A 71 -6.74 23.70 33.18
N GLY A 72 -7.76 24.53 33.03
CA GLY A 72 -7.64 25.99 33.02
C GLY A 72 -7.11 26.59 31.72
N ILE A 73 -7.08 25.82 30.62
CA ILE A 73 -6.60 26.28 29.32
C ILE A 73 -7.78 26.35 28.34
N THR A 74 -8.13 27.56 27.92
CA THR A 74 -9.28 27.81 27.03
C THR A 74 -8.83 28.16 25.62
N PHE A 75 -9.47 27.52 24.63
CA PHE A 75 -9.32 27.84 23.21
C PHE A 75 -10.66 28.30 22.63
N GLY A 76 -10.63 29.14 21.60
CA GLY A 76 -11.83 29.46 20.82
C GLY A 76 -12.29 28.30 19.94
N PRO A 77 -13.50 28.38 19.34
CA PRO A 77 -13.98 27.40 18.39
C PRO A 77 -13.02 27.25 17.19
N PRO A 78 -12.69 26.02 16.76
CA PRO A 78 -11.77 25.82 15.65
C PRO A 78 -12.42 26.19 14.32
N THR A 79 -11.65 26.82 13.44
CA THR A 79 -12.00 26.95 12.01
C THR A 79 -11.38 25.79 11.25
N ILE A 80 -12.19 25.00 10.54
CA ILE A 80 -11.72 23.81 9.83
C ILE A 80 -11.66 24.07 8.33
N ASP A 81 -10.44 24.12 7.79
CA ASP A 81 -10.19 24.11 6.35
C ASP A 81 -10.09 22.66 5.85
N VAL A 82 -11.18 22.18 5.24
CA VAL A 82 -11.27 20.81 4.72
C VAL A 82 -10.29 20.57 3.57
N ALA A 83 -9.98 21.59 2.77
CA ALA A 83 -9.05 21.46 1.65
C ALA A 83 -7.62 21.24 2.16
N LYS A 84 -7.18 22.02 3.15
CA LYS A 84 -5.88 21.82 3.81
C LYS A 84 -5.80 20.49 4.55
N LEU A 85 -6.87 20.08 5.24
CA LEU A 85 -6.91 18.78 5.92
C LEU A 85 -6.77 17.61 4.93
N ARG A 86 -7.46 17.69 3.79
CA ARG A 86 -7.34 16.70 2.71
C ARG A 86 -5.94 16.67 2.11
N ALA A 87 -5.35 17.83 1.83
CA ALA A 87 -4.00 17.94 1.28
C ALA A 87 -2.94 17.36 2.25
N TRP A 88 -3.06 17.67 3.54
CA TRP A 88 -2.20 17.09 4.58
C TRP A 88 -2.33 15.56 4.62
N LYS A 89 -3.55 15.02 4.61
CA LYS A 89 -3.79 13.57 4.54
C LYS A 89 -3.15 12.97 3.28
N GLU A 90 -3.33 13.57 2.10
CA GLU A 90 -2.70 13.08 0.86
C GLU A 90 -1.16 13.06 0.95
N SER A 91 -0.55 14.08 1.54
CA SER A 91 0.92 14.14 1.69
C SER A 91 1.47 12.95 2.50
N ILE A 92 0.72 12.46 3.49
CA ILE A 92 1.07 11.25 4.25
C ILE A 92 1.02 10.02 3.35
N LEU A 93 0.01 9.93 2.49
CA LEU A 93 -0.16 8.79 1.58
C LEU A 93 0.92 8.77 0.51
N ASP A 94 1.26 9.93 -0.05
CA ASP A 94 2.36 10.07 -1.02
C ASP A 94 3.69 9.66 -0.42
N ARG A 95 3.99 10.12 0.80
CA ARG A 95 5.24 9.78 1.49
C ARG A 95 5.34 8.26 1.75
N LEU A 96 4.28 7.66 2.30
CA LEU A 96 4.31 6.23 2.64
C LEU A 96 4.26 5.35 1.40
N GLY A 97 3.42 5.67 0.41
CA GLY A 97 3.34 4.94 -0.86
C GLY A 97 4.65 5.03 -1.66
N GLY A 98 5.28 6.21 -1.69
CA GLY A 98 6.62 6.40 -2.25
C GLY A 98 7.69 5.60 -1.52
N GLY A 99 7.60 5.51 -0.19
CA GLY A 99 8.46 4.63 0.62
C GLY A 99 8.36 3.16 0.23
N VAL A 100 7.15 2.64 0.02
CA VAL A 100 6.95 1.25 -0.46
C VAL A 100 7.57 1.05 -1.84
N ALA A 101 7.36 2.00 -2.78
CA ALA A 101 7.96 1.93 -4.12
C ALA A 101 9.50 1.98 -4.08
N HIS A 102 10.06 2.82 -3.20
CA HIS A 102 11.50 2.89 -2.99
C HIS A 102 12.06 1.56 -2.44
N LEU A 103 11.39 0.96 -1.46
CA LEU A 103 11.78 -0.33 -0.88
C LEU A 103 11.70 -1.47 -1.90
N ALA A 104 10.70 -1.47 -2.77
CA ALA A 104 10.60 -2.43 -3.87
C ALA A 104 11.81 -2.33 -4.81
N LYS A 105 12.18 -1.09 -5.19
CA LYS A 105 13.36 -0.83 -6.04
C LYS A 105 14.66 -1.29 -5.37
N MET A 106 14.85 -0.98 -4.08
CA MET A 106 16.07 -1.39 -3.35
C MET A 106 16.23 -2.90 -3.26
N ARG A 107 15.12 -3.64 -3.17
CA ARG A 107 15.11 -5.11 -3.13
C ARG A 107 15.12 -5.77 -4.51
N GLY A 108 15.16 -5.00 -5.60
CA GLY A 108 15.11 -5.54 -6.95
C GLY A 108 13.78 -6.20 -7.32
N VAL A 109 12.68 -5.87 -6.61
CA VAL A 109 11.34 -6.36 -6.96
C VAL A 109 10.85 -5.62 -8.21
N GLN A 110 10.56 -6.36 -9.27
CA GLN A 110 10.01 -5.78 -10.49
C GLN A 110 8.52 -5.52 -10.31
N VAL A 111 8.12 -4.25 -10.30
CA VAL A 111 6.72 -3.86 -10.20
C VAL A 111 6.12 -3.71 -11.59
N ILE A 112 5.07 -4.46 -11.88
CA ILE A 112 4.31 -4.36 -13.14
C ILE A 112 2.95 -3.78 -12.85
N ARG A 113 2.57 -2.77 -13.62
CA ARG A 113 1.23 -2.22 -13.55
C ARG A 113 0.28 -3.04 -14.41
N GLY A 114 -0.73 -3.64 -13.81
CA GLY A 114 -1.67 -4.48 -14.55
C GLY A 114 -2.72 -5.14 -13.67
N ARG A 115 -3.71 -5.75 -14.32
CA ARG A 115 -4.64 -6.67 -13.67
C ARG A 115 -4.17 -8.11 -13.83
N ASP A 116 -4.62 -8.96 -12.92
CA ASP A 116 -4.43 -10.41 -12.93
C ASP A 116 -4.72 -11.07 -14.29
N GLU A 117 -5.76 -10.62 -15.00
CA GLU A 117 -6.10 -11.12 -16.35
C GLU A 117 -5.00 -10.90 -17.41
N GLN A 118 -4.12 -9.91 -17.21
CA GLN A 118 -3.03 -9.57 -18.15
C GLN A 118 -1.75 -10.37 -17.85
N LEU A 119 -1.67 -11.05 -16.70
CA LEU A 119 -0.52 -11.88 -16.32
C LEU A 119 -0.47 -13.18 -17.14
N LEU A 120 -1.62 -13.80 -17.41
CA LEU A 120 -1.70 -15.07 -18.15
C LEU A 120 -1.19 -14.96 -19.59
N ALA A 121 -1.24 -13.76 -20.20
CA ALA A 121 -0.74 -13.51 -21.55
C ALA A 121 0.77 -13.21 -21.61
N THR A 122 1.41 -12.90 -20.46
CA THR A 122 2.79 -12.39 -20.40
C THR A 122 3.77 -13.40 -19.82
N LEU A 123 3.29 -14.34 -19.02
CA LEU A 123 4.06 -15.48 -18.55
C LEU A 123 4.12 -16.53 -19.66
N SER A 124 5.32 -17.02 -20.01
CA SER A 124 5.42 -18.22 -20.84
C SER A 124 4.62 -19.33 -20.18
N GLU A 125 4.01 -20.22 -20.98
CA GLU A 125 3.21 -21.33 -20.45
C GLU A 125 3.89 -21.94 -19.22
N PRO A 126 3.20 -21.91 -18.07
CA PRO A 126 3.78 -22.51 -16.90
C PRO A 126 3.94 -24.00 -17.17
N SER A 127 5.14 -24.55 -16.96
CA SER A 127 5.34 -26.01 -16.92
C SER A 127 4.57 -26.68 -15.76
N TRP A 128 3.72 -25.94 -15.06
CA TRP A 128 2.86 -26.35 -13.96
C TRP A 128 1.37 -26.32 -14.36
N GLU A 129 0.93 -26.77 -15.53
CA GLU A 129 -0.44 -27.32 -15.64
C GLU A 129 -0.60 -28.56 -14.72
N GLN A 130 -0.45 -28.36 -13.41
CA GLN A 130 -0.79 -29.23 -12.32
C GLN A 130 -1.97 -28.54 -11.65
N THR A 131 -3.15 -29.02 -12.00
CA THR A 131 -4.39 -28.75 -11.29
C THR A 131 -4.16 -29.00 -9.81
N PHE A 132 -4.04 -27.93 -9.00
CA PHE A 132 -3.99 -28.07 -7.55
C PHE A 132 -5.36 -28.52 -7.06
N THR A 133 -5.54 -29.83 -6.91
CA THR A 133 -6.69 -30.39 -6.19
C THR A 133 -6.45 -30.16 -4.70
N TRP A 134 -7.10 -29.14 -4.15
CA TRP A 134 -7.22 -28.97 -2.71
C TRP A 134 -8.03 -30.15 -2.16
N LYS A 135 -7.36 -31.06 -1.44
CA LYS A 135 -8.04 -32.07 -0.62
C LYS A 135 -8.21 -31.49 0.79
N PRO A 136 -9.43 -31.55 1.36
CA PRO A 136 -9.76 -30.96 2.66
C PRO A 136 -8.97 -31.59 3.81
#